data_AF-A0A6A9S295-F1
#
_entry.id   AF-A0A6A9S295-F1
#
_cell.length_a   1.000
_cell.length_b   1.000
_cell.length_c   1.000
_cell.angle_alpha   90.00
_cell.angle_beta   90.00
_cell.angle_gamma   90.00
#
_symmetry.space_group_name_H-M   'P 1'
#
loop_
_entity.id
_entity.type
_entity.pdbx_description
1 polymer ?
#
loop_
_entity_poly.entity_id
_entity_poly.type
_entity_poly.pdbx_seq_one_letter_code
_entity_poly.pdbx_strand_id
1 'polypeptide(L)'
;MTTVTLVGTRLAEAGEEFVYRGEASGCEGCPYRDQCLNLTTGNRYRITSVRQSGQTLDCAMHQDGVRAVEVEPAPIQANVPSKGAYAGSKASLMGPCPHTECPSHPYCEPAGADFDEEYRIDEIIGDPPHDYCMLDRDLTLVELEAPGE
;
A
#
# COMPACT_ATOMS: atom_id res chain seq x y z
N MET A 1 9.93 10.15 -5.66
CA MET A 1 10.22 10.18 -7.13
C MET A 1 9.17 9.35 -7.84
N THR A 2 8.70 9.78 -9.02
CA THR A 2 7.75 9.00 -9.82
C THR A 2 8.46 7.90 -10.61
N THR A 3 7.86 6.71 -10.65
CA THR A 3 8.36 5.53 -11.38
C THR A 3 7.34 5.15 -12.43
N VAL A 4 7.80 4.80 -13.62
CA VAL A 4 6.94 4.22 -14.66
C VAL A 4 6.81 2.73 -14.39
N THR A 5 5.61 2.18 -14.43
CA THR A 5 5.37 0.74 -14.33
C THR A 5 4.21 0.31 -15.22
N LEU A 6 3.94 -1.00 -15.28
CA LEU A 6 2.77 -1.57 -15.94
C LEU A 6 1.81 -2.13 -14.89
N VAL A 7 0.55 -1.70 -14.94
CA VAL A 7 -0.52 -2.22 -14.07
C VAL A 7 -1.66 -2.79 -14.92
N GLY A 8 -2.44 -3.71 -14.36
CA GLY A 8 -3.62 -4.24 -15.02
C GLY A 8 -4.57 -3.12 -15.46
N THR A 9 -5.15 -3.23 -16.65
CA THR A 9 -5.99 -2.18 -17.25
C THR A 9 -7.11 -1.69 -16.33
N ARG A 10 -7.68 -2.57 -15.49
CA ARG A 10 -8.75 -2.24 -14.53
C ARG A 10 -8.30 -1.38 -13.35
N LEU A 11 -7.01 -1.39 -13.04
CA LEU A 11 -6.41 -0.57 -12.00
C LEU A 11 -5.82 0.73 -12.56
N ALA A 12 -5.72 0.85 -13.89
CA ALA A 12 -5.03 1.96 -14.54
C ALA A 12 -5.88 3.25 -14.56
N GLU A 13 -6.09 3.83 -13.38
CA GLU A 13 -6.78 5.10 -13.17
C GLU A 13 -5.96 5.98 -12.21
N ALA A 14 -5.92 7.30 -12.46
CA ALA A 14 -5.19 8.22 -11.61
C ALA A 14 -5.90 8.40 -10.27
N GLY A 15 -5.13 8.36 -9.17
CA GLY A 15 -5.63 8.38 -7.80
C GLY A 15 -5.79 6.99 -7.18
N GLU A 16 -5.87 5.93 -8.00
CA GLU A 16 -5.93 4.56 -7.49
C GLU A 16 -4.64 4.17 -6.78
N GLU A 17 -4.79 3.38 -5.71
CA GLU A 17 -3.68 2.91 -4.88
C GLU A 17 -3.66 1.40 -4.82
N PHE A 18 -2.46 0.83 -4.73
CA PHE A 18 -2.28 -0.61 -4.66
C PHE A 18 -1.04 -1.00 -3.87
N VAL A 19 -1.05 -2.22 -3.33
CA VAL A 19 0.15 -2.86 -2.77
C VAL A 19 0.79 -3.70 -3.86
N TYR A 20 2.05 -3.44 -4.15
CA TYR A 20 2.77 -4.20 -5.15
C TYR A 20 3.17 -5.58 -4.57
N ARG A 21 2.77 -6.66 -5.26
CA ARG A 21 2.93 -8.04 -4.77
C ARG A 21 4.05 -8.84 -5.44
N GLY A 22 4.79 -8.24 -6.37
CA GLY A 22 5.88 -8.92 -7.04
C GLY A 22 5.45 -9.81 -8.21
N GLU A 23 6.32 -10.77 -8.51
CA GLU A 23 6.17 -11.70 -9.63
C GLU A 23 5.04 -12.72 -9.42
N ALA A 24 4.41 -13.15 -10.52
CA ALA A 24 3.46 -14.26 -10.54
C ALA A 24 3.88 -15.32 -11.57
N SER A 25 3.28 -16.52 -11.49
CA SER A 25 3.65 -17.66 -12.33
C SER A 25 3.52 -17.41 -13.84
N GLY A 26 2.65 -16.50 -14.27
CA GLY A 26 2.48 -16.12 -15.68
C GLY A 26 3.52 -15.13 -16.21
N CYS A 27 4.49 -14.70 -15.39
CA CYS A 27 5.51 -13.72 -15.78
C CYS A 27 6.72 -14.34 -16.49
N GLU A 28 6.92 -15.66 -16.38
CA GLU A 28 8.08 -16.34 -16.96
C GLU A 28 8.12 -16.15 -18.50
N GLY A 29 9.26 -15.67 -19.01
CA GLY A 29 9.44 -15.40 -20.44
C GLY A 29 8.72 -14.15 -20.98
N CYS A 30 8.06 -13.35 -20.13
CA CYS A 30 7.40 -12.13 -20.58
C CYS A 30 8.42 -11.05 -21.01
N PRO A 31 8.30 -10.46 -22.22
CA PRO A 31 9.24 -9.45 -22.71
C PRO A 31 9.16 -8.11 -21.96
N TYR A 32 8.09 -7.88 -21.19
CA TYR A 32 7.88 -6.65 -20.42
C TYR A 32 8.14 -6.82 -18.93
N ARG A 33 8.71 -7.96 -18.52
CA ARG A 33 8.91 -8.35 -17.12
C ARG A 33 9.63 -7.27 -16.32
N ASP A 34 10.72 -6.71 -16.84
CA ASP A 34 11.49 -5.69 -16.12
C ASP A 34 10.69 -4.40 -15.88
N GLN A 35 9.73 -4.06 -16.75
CA GLN A 35 8.88 -2.90 -16.58
C GLN A 35 7.72 -3.15 -15.62
N CYS A 36 7.22 -4.39 -15.54
CA CYS A 36 6.22 -4.81 -14.54
C CYS A 36 6.84 -5.01 -13.16
N LEU A 37 8.08 -5.48 -13.08
CA LEU A 37 8.72 -5.96 -11.86
C LEU A 37 9.77 -5.00 -11.29
N ASN A 38 9.52 -3.70 -11.37
CA ASN A 38 10.45 -2.64 -10.98
C ASN A 38 10.07 -1.91 -9.68
N LEU A 39 9.08 -2.41 -8.94
CA LEU A 39 8.62 -1.86 -7.66
C LEU A 39 9.04 -2.76 -6.50
N THR A 40 9.01 -2.22 -5.28
CA THR A 40 9.36 -2.95 -4.06
C THR A 40 8.15 -3.74 -3.57
N THR A 41 8.31 -5.05 -3.39
CA THR A 41 7.23 -5.93 -2.93
C THR A 41 6.82 -5.55 -1.51
N GLY A 42 5.50 -5.51 -1.26
CA GLY A 42 4.94 -5.11 0.02
C GLY A 42 4.66 -3.61 0.13
N ASN A 43 5.30 -2.77 -0.70
CA ASN A 43 5.09 -1.32 -0.63
C ASN A 43 3.76 -0.91 -1.30
N ARG A 44 3.16 0.14 -0.75
CA ARG A 44 1.97 0.79 -1.31
C ARG A 44 2.39 1.88 -2.30
N TYR A 45 1.68 1.98 -3.40
CA TYR A 45 1.88 2.97 -4.46
C TYR A 45 0.57 3.61 -4.88
N ARG A 46 0.63 4.88 -5.29
CA ARG A 46 -0.47 5.63 -5.90
C ARG A 46 -0.17 5.87 -7.37
N ILE A 47 -1.17 5.68 -8.23
CA ILE A 47 -1.09 6.03 -9.64
C ILE A 47 -1.28 7.54 -9.78
N THR A 48 -0.26 8.25 -10.24
CA THR A 48 -0.31 9.69 -10.47
C THR A 48 -0.83 10.01 -11.87
N SER A 49 -0.55 9.17 -12.86
CA SER A 49 -1.07 9.33 -14.22
C SER A 49 -1.07 8.04 -15.03
N VAL A 50 -1.97 7.98 -16.02
CA VAL A 50 -2.03 6.90 -17.02
C VAL A 50 -1.46 7.42 -18.33
N ARG A 51 -0.49 6.71 -18.93
CA ARG A 51 0.16 7.15 -20.16
C ARG A 51 -0.76 6.93 -21.36
N GLN A 52 -1.38 8.02 -21.84
CA GLN A 52 -2.37 8.00 -22.91
C GLN A 52 -1.83 7.44 -24.24
N SER A 53 -0.55 7.66 -24.54
CA SER A 53 0.09 7.15 -25.75
C SER A 53 0.49 5.66 -25.66
N GLY A 54 0.30 5.01 -24.51
CA GLY A 54 0.65 3.62 -24.31
C GLY A 54 -0.40 2.67 -24.87
N GLN A 55 0.02 1.75 -25.74
CA GLN A 55 -0.80 0.60 -26.13
C GLN A 55 -1.11 -0.26 -24.90
N THR A 56 -2.31 -0.86 -24.85
CA THR A 56 -2.56 -2.00 -23.95
C THR A 56 -1.68 -3.17 -24.38
N LEU A 57 -0.90 -3.72 -23.45
CA LEU A 57 -0.07 -4.90 -23.68
C LEU A 57 -0.76 -6.14 -23.14
N ASP A 58 -0.71 -7.25 -23.88
CA ASP A 58 -1.26 -8.52 -23.40
C ASP A 58 -0.49 -9.03 -22.18
N CYS A 59 -1.22 -9.58 -21.22
CA CYS A 59 -0.66 -10.11 -19.99
C CYS A 59 -1.42 -11.37 -19.57
N ALA A 60 -0.70 -12.43 -19.20
CA ALA A 60 -1.30 -13.68 -18.74
C ALA A 60 -1.98 -13.55 -17.35
N MET A 61 -1.62 -12.54 -16.56
CA MET A 61 -2.10 -12.35 -15.19
C MET A 61 -3.25 -11.34 -15.06
N HIS A 62 -3.32 -10.36 -15.97
CA HIS A 62 -4.30 -9.30 -15.91
C HIS A 62 -5.33 -9.43 -17.02
N GLN A 63 -6.59 -9.54 -16.63
CA GLN A 63 -7.70 -9.46 -17.57
C GLN A 63 -7.65 -8.10 -18.29
N ASP A 64 -7.85 -8.13 -19.61
CA ASP A 64 -7.81 -6.95 -20.48
C ASP A 64 -6.40 -6.31 -20.59
N GLY A 65 -5.34 -7.05 -20.22
CA GLY A 65 -3.94 -6.65 -20.38
C GLY A 65 -3.46 -5.65 -19.32
N VAL A 66 -2.33 -5.01 -19.62
CA VAL A 66 -1.68 -4.00 -18.77
C VAL A 66 -1.48 -2.67 -19.51
N ARG A 67 -1.44 -1.58 -18.74
CA ARG A 67 -1.22 -0.21 -19.21
C ARG A 67 -0.03 0.40 -18.48
N ALA A 68 0.70 1.27 -19.20
CA ALA A 68 1.76 2.05 -18.60
C ALA A 68 1.20 3.21 -17.76
N VAL A 69 1.68 3.30 -16.53
CA VAL A 69 1.29 4.31 -15.54
C VAL A 69 2.53 4.91 -14.89
N GLU A 70 2.38 6.10 -14.35
CA GLU A 70 3.33 6.69 -13.42
C GLU A 70 2.81 6.53 -12.01
N VAL A 71 3.68 6.08 -11.11
CA VAL A 71 3.35 5.81 -9.72
C VAL A 71 4.35 6.48 -8.78
N GLU A 72 3.91 6.76 -7.57
CA GLU A 72 4.76 7.18 -6.46
C GLU A 72 4.44 6.34 -5.21
N PRO A 73 5.39 6.19 -4.27
CA PRO A 73 5.09 5.61 -2.96
C PRO A 73 3.89 6.32 -2.33
N ALA A 74 2.95 5.56 -1.78
CA ALA A 74 1.79 6.11 -1.10
C ALA A 74 1.95 5.95 0.42
N PRO A 75 1.53 6.96 1.21
CA PRO A 75 1.52 6.83 2.66
C PRO A 75 0.55 5.74 3.10
N ILE A 76 0.80 5.21 4.30
CA ILE A 76 0.01 4.14 4.89
C ILE A 76 -0.66 4.68 6.14
N GLN A 77 -1.99 4.70 6.15
CA GLN A 77 -2.72 4.99 7.37
C GLN A 77 -2.84 3.73 8.22
N ALA A 78 -2.44 3.82 9.47
CA ALA A 78 -2.38 2.67 10.37
C ALA A 78 -2.72 3.06 11.81
N ASN A 79 -3.23 2.09 12.56
CA ASN A 79 -3.37 2.18 14.00
C ASN A 79 -2.12 1.63 14.68
N VAL A 80 -1.48 2.47 15.47
CA VAL A 80 -0.28 2.15 16.24
C VAL A 80 -0.58 2.27 17.74
N PRO A 81 0.25 1.70 18.64
CA PRO A 81 0.11 1.94 20.07
C PRO A 81 0.13 3.44 20.39
N SER A 82 -0.87 3.95 21.11
CA SER A 82 -0.92 5.37 21.50
C SER A 82 0.30 5.79 22.34
N LYS A 83 0.81 4.85 23.13
CA LYS A 83 1.96 5.09 23.99
C LYS A 83 3.22 5.33 23.16
N GLY A 84 3.65 6.59 23.13
CA GLY A 84 4.86 7.01 22.43
C GLY A 84 4.65 7.40 20.98
N ALA A 85 3.39 7.42 20.50
CA ALA A 85 3.06 7.91 19.16
C ALA A 85 3.12 9.45 19.11
N TYR A 86 4.01 9.97 18.28
CA TYR A 86 4.07 11.38 17.88
C TYR A 86 4.76 11.52 16.52
N ALA A 87 4.53 12.63 15.80
CA ALA A 87 5.17 12.89 14.51
C ALA A 87 6.72 12.80 14.61
N GLY A 88 7.33 12.01 13.74
CA GLY A 88 8.76 11.70 13.70
C GLY A 88 9.22 10.55 14.60
N SER A 89 8.36 10.05 15.49
CA SER A 89 8.63 8.84 16.29
C SER A 89 8.51 7.58 15.44
N LYS A 90 8.92 6.44 16.01
CA LYS A 90 8.82 5.15 15.37
C LYS A 90 7.82 4.24 16.10
N ALA A 91 7.08 3.45 15.34
CA ALA A 91 6.10 2.52 15.87
C ALA A 91 6.03 1.23 15.06
N SER A 92 5.67 0.15 15.75
CA SER A 92 5.29 -1.12 15.12
C SER A 92 3.79 -1.35 15.32
N LEU A 93 3.20 -2.07 14.38
CA LEU A 93 1.81 -2.49 14.44
C LEU A 93 1.60 -3.49 15.59
N MET A 94 0.39 -3.49 16.18
CA MET A 94 0.07 -4.34 17.34
C MET A 94 -0.18 -5.83 17.02
N GLY A 95 0.04 -6.24 15.76
CA GLY A 95 -0.26 -7.58 15.27
C GLY A 95 -1.70 -7.75 14.76
N PRO A 96 -2.03 -8.95 14.24
CA PRO A 96 -3.30 -9.21 13.57
C PRO A 96 -4.51 -8.95 14.48
N CYS A 97 -5.65 -8.64 13.87
CA CYS A 97 -6.91 -8.31 14.50
C CYS A 97 -8.05 -9.11 13.84
N PRO A 98 -8.64 -10.11 14.51
CA PRO A 98 -9.64 -11.00 13.89
C PRO A 98 -11.00 -10.32 13.63
N HIS A 99 -11.20 -9.06 14.04
CA HIS A 99 -12.47 -8.36 13.97
C HIS A 99 -12.64 -7.62 12.64
N THR A 100 -12.89 -8.36 11.55
CA THR A 100 -12.98 -7.80 10.19
C THR A 100 -14.14 -6.81 9.98
N GLU A 101 -15.15 -6.84 10.85
CA GLU A 101 -16.29 -5.91 10.83
C GLU A 101 -16.02 -4.61 11.63
N CYS A 102 -14.90 -4.53 12.36
CA CYS A 102 -14.52 -3.32 13.07
C CYS A 102 -14.13 -2.24 12.06
N PRO A 103 -14.64 -0.99 12.16
CA PRO A 103 -14.27 0.06 11.20
C PRO A 103 -12.79 0.44 11.27
N SER A 104 -12.11 0.07 12.35
CA SER A 104 -10.65 0.22 12.49
C SER A 104 -9.82 -0.92 11.91
N HIS A 105 -10.44 -2.04 11.53
CA HIS A 105 -9.73 -3.19 10.99
C HIS A 105 -8.82 -2.86 9.80
N PRO A 106 -9.23 -2.03 8.81
CA PRO A 106 -8.36 -1.63 7.71
C PRO A 106 -7.10 -0.85 8.13
N TYR A 107 -7.08 -0.28 9.33
CA TYR A 107 -5.93 0.44 9.88
C TYR A 107 -5.14 -0.41 10.88
N CYS A 108 -5.77 -1.41 11.50
CA CYS A 108 -5.09 -2.40 12.34
C CYS A 108 -4.36 -3.47 11.50
N GLU A 109 -4.90 -3.78 10.31
CA GLU A 109 -4.27 -4.63 9.30
C GLU A 109 -4.11 -3.85 7.98
N PRO A 110 -3.30 -2.77 7.99
CA PRO A 110 -3.18 -1.87 6.85
C PRO A 110 -2.50 -2.55 5.67
N ALA A 111 -3.06 -2.34 4.48
CA ALA A 111 -2.46 -2.82 3.26
C ALA A 111 -1.15 -2.07 2.99
N GLY A 112 -0.04 -2.80 2.97
CA GLY A 112 1.27 -2.28 2.61
C GLY A 112 2.20 -2.01 3.79
N ALA A 113 1.80 -2.39 5.01
CA ALA A 113 2.70 -2.46 6.17
C ALA A 113 2.69 -3.87 6.77
N ASP A 114 3.86 -4.30 7.23
CA ASP A 114 4.13 -5.58 7.86
C ASP A 114 4.14 -5.43 9.39
N PHE A 115 3.75 -6.48 10.11
CA PHE A 115 3.73 -6.47 11.58
C PHE A 115 5.12 -6.56 12.20
N ASP A 116 6.08 -7.13 11.47
CA ASP A 116 7.45 -7.36 11.95
C ASP A 116 8.40 -6.18 11.66
N GLU A 117 7.87 -5.09 11.10
CA GLU A 117 8.65 -3.91 10.73
C GLU A 117 8.32 -2.68 11.61
N GLU A 118 9.26 -1.73 11.64
CA GLU A 118 9.16 -0.49 12.39
C GLU A 118 9.06 0.68 11.41
N TYR A 119 8.04 1.50 11.57
CA TYR A 119 7.72 2.61 10.68
C TYR A 119 7.92 3.94 11.38
N ARG A 120 8.35 4.95 10.64
CA ARG A 120 8.30 6.33 11.12
C ARG A 120 6.90 6.89 10.93
N ILE A 121 6.39 7.54 11.97
CA ILE A 121 5.13 8.28 11.93
C ILE A 121 5.41 9.64 11.29
N ASP A 122 4.71 9.96 10.20
CA ASP A 122 4.75 11.29 9.59
C ASP A 122 3.78 12.23 10.30
N GLU A 123 2.51 11.83 10.42
CA GLU A 123 1.44 12.63 11.00
C GLU A 123 0.55 11.83 11.97
N ILE A 124 0.04 12.51 13.01
CA ILE A 124 -1.04 12.00 13.86
C ILE A 124 -2.37 12.44 13.25
N ILE A 125 -3.18 11.47 12.80
CA ILE A 125 -4.51 11.74 12.22
C ILE A 125 -5.56 11.92 13.32
N GLY A 126 -5.48 11.12 14.39
CA GLY A 126 -6.35 11.26 15.56
C GLY A 126 -6.74 9.91 16.17
N ASP A 127 -7.96 9.83 16.67
CA ASP A 127 -8.49 8.62 17.29
C ASP A 127 -8.86 7.57 16.22
N PRO A 128 -8.69 6.26 16.53
CA PRO A 128 -9.09 5.19 15.64
C PRO A 128 -10.62 5.21 15.43
N PRO A 129 -11.13 4.87 14.24
CA PRO A 129 -12.56 4.85 13.95
C PRO A 129 -13.23 3.61 14.57
N HIS A 130 -13.31 3.56 15.90
CA HIS A 130 -14.09 2.60 16.68
C HIS A 130 -14.38 3.19 18.06
N ASP A 131 -15.52 2.86 18.67
CA ASP A 131 -15.83 3.31 20.03
C ASP A 131 -15.04 2.55 21.10
N TYR A 132 -14.78 1.25 20.85
CA TYR A 132 -14.01 0.38 21.73
C TYR A 132 -13.27 -0.71 20.95
N CYS A 133 -12.02 -1.00 21.35
CA CYS A 133 -11.23 -2.08 20.78
C CYS A 133 -11.56 -3.41 21.47
N MET A 134 -12.09 -4.38 20.72
CA MET A 134 -12.42 -5.73 21.23
C MET A 134 -11.21 -6.54 21.72
N LEU A 135 -9.99 -6.08 21.44
CA LEU A 135 -8.73 -6.66 21.94
C LEU A 135 -8.10 -5.83 23.07
N ASP A 136 -8.83 -4.84 23.62
CA ASP A 136 -8.36 -3.93 24.67
C ASP A 136 -7.06 -3.17 24.31
N ARG A 137 -6.85 -2.88 23.02
CA ARG A 137 -5.68 -2.11 22.56
C ARG A 137 -5.97 -0.62 22.66
N ASP A 138 -5.00 0.13 23.20
CA ASP A 138 -4.96 1.59 23.15
C ASP A 138 -4.22 2.02 21.88
N LEU A 139 -4.95 2.63 20.95
CA LEU A 139 -4.51 2.88 19.58
C LEU A 139 -4.69 4.34 19.18
N THR A 140 -3.79 4.82 18.33
CA THR A 140 -3.87 6.13 17.66
C THR A 140 -3.79 5.90 16.15
N LEU A 141 -4.65 6.58 15.39
CA LEU A 141 -4.59 6.57 13.93
C LEU A 141 -3.52 7.55 13.47
N VAL A 142 -2.59 7.05 12.65
CA VAL A 142 -1.44 7.80 12.15
C VAL A 142 -1.27 7.61 10.65
N GLU A 143 -0.56 8.53 10.03
CA GLU A 143 0.02 8.35 8.72
C GLU A 143 1.50 7.96 8.89
N LEU A 144 1.88 6.83 8.29
CA LEU A 144 3.25 6.33 8.25
C LEU A 144 3.96 6.91 7.03
N GLU A 145 5.23 7.28 7.21
CA GLU A 145 6.12 7.74 6.14
C GLU A 145 6.16 6.70 5.02
N ALA A 146 6.01 7.16 3.76
CA ALA A 146 5.97 6.24 2.64
C ALA A 146 7.33 5.52 2.50
N PRO A 147 7.34 4.22 2.18
CA PRO A 147 8.58 3.47 2.15
C PRO A 147 9.49 3.98 1.01
N GLY A 148 10.68 4.46 1.39
CA GLY A 148 11.69 5.00 0.47
C GLY A 148 11.88 6.52 0.50
N GLU A 149 11.23 7.22 1.43
CA GLU A 149 11.49 8.63 1.77
C GLU A 149 12.54 8.81 2.88
#